data_AF-K7X778-F1
#
_entry.id   AF-K7X778-F1
#
_cell.length_a   1.000
_cell.length_b   1.000
_cell.length_c   1.000
_cell.angle_alpha   90.00
_cell.angle_beta   90.00
_cell.angle_gamma   90.00
#
_symmetry.space_group_name_H-M   'P 1'
#
loop_
_entity.id
_entity.type
_entity.pdbx_description
1 polymer ?
#
loop_
_entity_poly.entity_id
_entity_poly.type
_entity_poly.pdbx_seq_one_letter_code
_entity_poly.pdbx_strand_id
1 'polypeptide(L)' 'GSLMTIMFTLMLIYNIIDLLLSKRKIITIIKSNNNEWKNNFPNTNHTNKENIFMFNKN' A
#
# COMPACT_ATOMS: atom_id res chain seq x y z
N GLY A 1 9.64 -19.28 24.14
CA GLY A 1 10.00 -18.12 23.30
C GLY A 1 9.88 -18.41 21.82
N SER A 2 10.66 -19.37 21.31
CA SER A 2 10.78 -19.69 19.86
C SER A 2 9.49 -20.16 19.17
N LEU A 3 8.66 -20.97 19.83
CA LEU A 3 7.39 -21.42 19.24
C LEU A 3 6.40 -20.27 19.02
N MET A 4 6.38 -19.30 19.95
CA MET A 4 5.51 -18.12 19.83
C MET A 4 5.92 -17.23 18.65
N THR A 5 7.23 -17.05 18.44
CA THR A 5 7.74 -16.30 17.29
C THR A 5 7.43 -16.99 15.97
N ILE A 6 7.56 -18.32 15.90
CA ILE A 6 7.22 -19.09 14.70
C ILE A 6 5.72 -18.97 14.39
N MET A 7 4.86 -19.15 15.40
CA MET A 7 3.40 -19.01 15.22
C MET A 7 3.01 -17.58 14.79
N PHE A 8 3.64 -16.56 15.35
CA PHE A 8 3.42 -15.17 14.94
C PHE A 8 3.80 -14.94 13.47
N THR A 9 4.96 -15.45 13.03
CA THR A 9 5.37 -15.31 11.62
C THR A 9 4.42 -16.01 10.66
N LEU A 10 3.90 -17.19 11.02
CA LEU A 10 2.94 -17.92 10.19
C LEU A 10 1.59 -17.19 10.10
N MET A 11 1.10 -16.62 11.21
CA MET A 11 -0.10 -15.79 11.18
C MET A 11 0.09 -14.54 10.32
N LEU A 12 1.26 -13.91 10.40
CA LEU A 12 1.56 -12.74 9.58
C LEU A 12 1.55 -13.09 8.08
N ILE A 13 2.18 -14.20 7.69
CA ILE A 13 2.18 -14.69 6.31
C ILE A 13 0.75 -15.00 5.84
N TYR A 14 -0.05 -15.68 6.67
CA TYR A 14 -1.43 -15.99 6.35
C TYR A 14 -2.28 -14.73 6.11
N ASN A 15 -2.14 -13.71 6.95
CA ASN A 15 -2.85 -12.45 6.79
C ASN A 15 -2.46 -11.71 5.50
N ILE A 16 -1.19 -11.76 5.10
CA ILE A 16 -0.75 -11.18 3.82
C ILE A 16 -1.41 -11.91 2.65
N ILE A 17 -1.42 -13.25 2.69
CA ILE A 17 -2.05 -14.08 1.64
C ILE A 17 -3.55 -13.79 1.55
N ASP A 18 -4.25 -13.73 2.69
CA ASP A 18 -5.68 -13.43 2.73
C ASP A 18 -6.01 -12.04 2.18
N LEU A 19 -5.20 -11.03 2.49
CA LEU A 19 -5.35 -9.68 1.94
C LEU A 19 -5.15 -9.65 0.41
N LEU A 20 -4.22 -10.43 -0.13
CA LEU A 20 -3.99 -10.54 -1.58
C LEU A 20 -5.16 -11.23 -2.31
N LEU A 21 -5.77 -12.24 -1.68
CA LEU A 21 -6.83 -13.04 -2.31
C LEU A 21 -8.23 -12.41 -2.17
N SER A 22 -8.55 -11.84 -1.01
CA SER A 22 -9.89 -11.34 -0.69
C SER A 22 -10.16 -9.93 -1.24
N LYS A 23 -9.14 -9.06 -1.30
CA LYS A 23 -9.29 -7.65 -1.70
C LYS A 23 -8.76 -7.38 -3.10
N ARG A 24 -9.42 -7.94 -4.13
CA ARG A 24 -9.06 -7.73 -5.55
C ARG A 24 -9.13 -6.28 -6.04
N LYS A 25 -9.74 -5.36 -5.28
CA LYS A 25 -9.70 -3.91 -5.50
C LYS A 25 -9.25 -3.20 -4.23
N ILE A 26 -8.38 -2.19 -4.38
CA ILE A 26 -7.97 -1.31 -3.30
C ILE A 26 -9.21 -0.56 -2.79
N ILE A 27 -9.48 -0.72 -1.50
CA ILE A 27 -10.69 -0.20 -0.84
C ILE A 27 -10.58 1.31 -0.55
N THR A 28 -9.37 1.87 -0.49
CA THR A 28 -9.15 3.28 -0.10
C THR A 28 -8.07 3.94 -0.95
N ILE A 29 -8.47 4.92 -1.77
CA ILE A 29 -7.54 5.91 -2.32
C ILE A 29 -7.29 6.94 -1.21
N ILE A 30 -6.04 7.04 -0.74
CA ILE A 30 -5.66 8.01 0.30
C ILE A 30 -5.67 9.40 -0.33
N LYS A 31 -6.57 10.28 0.14
CA LYS A 31 -6.56 11.70 -0.23
C LYS A 31 -5.48 12.42 0.58
N SER A 32 -4.27 12.50 0.04
CA SER A 32 -3.19 13.29 0.63
C SER A 32 -2.48 14.12 -0.44
N ASN A 33 -1.81 15.17 0.01
CA ASN A 33 -0.94 15.99 -0.83
C ASN A 33 0.48 15.39 -0.91
N ASN A 34 0.68 14.08 -0.69
CA ASN A 34 1.94 13.41 -0.96
C ASN A 34 1.78 12.51 -2.18
N ASN A 35 2.69 12.64 -3.14
CA ASN A 35 2.61 11.94 -4.41
C ASN A 35 2.73 10.40 -4.25
N GLU A 36 3.44 9.93 -3.23
CA GLU A 36 3.57 8.51 -2.92
C GLU A 36 2.23 7.89 -2.51
N TRP A 37 1.53 8.53 -1.57
CA TRP A 37 0.22 8.08 -1.09
C TRP A 37 -0.91 8.35 -2.09
N LYS A 38 -0.74 9.33 -2.99
CA LYS A 38 -1.67 9.59 -4.10
C LYS A 38 -1.64 8.48 -5.14
N ASN A 39 -0.46 7.88 -5.36
CA ASN A 39 -0.27 6.75 -6.27
C ASN A 39 -0.30 5.40 -5.54
N ASN A 40 -1.07 5.29 -4.45
CA ASN A 40 -1.19 4.07 -3.64
C ASN A 40 -2.05 2.98 -4.29
N PHE A 41 -1.95 2.81 -5.61
CA PHE A 41 -2.61 1.76 -6.37
C PHE A 41 -1.68 1.24 -7.46
N PRO A 42 -1.83 -0.04 -7.87
CA PRO A 42 -1.05 -0.57 -8.97
C PRO A 42 -1.43 0.19 -10.23
N ASN A 43 -0.51 1.04 -10.70
CA ASN A 43 -0.66 1.72 -11.97
C ASN A 43 0.08 0.92 -13.04
N THR A 44 -0.59 0.69 -14.18
CA THR A 44 0.02 0.01 -15.34
C THR A 44 0.82 0.98 -16.23
N ASN A 45 0.70 2.29 -15.97
CA ASN A 45 1.34 3.35 -16.74
C ASN A 45 2.40 4.11 -15.93
N HIS A 46 3.32 4.78 -16.63
CA HIS A 46 4.30 5.68 -16.00
C HIS A 46 3.59 6.84 -15.28
N THR A 47 3.89 7.02 -14.00
CA THR A 47 3.41 8.14 -13.15
C THR A 47 4.27 9.39 -13.38
N ASN A 48 3.84 10.57 -12.92
CA ASN A 48 4.64 11.81 -12.97
C ASN A 48 5.09 12.26 -14.39
N LYS A 49 4.24 12.10 -15.41
CA LYS A 49 4.53 12.62 -16.77
C LYS A 49 4.60 14.15 -16.83
N GLU A 50 3.92 14.81 -15.90
CA GLU A 50 3.98 16.25 -15.67
C GLU A 50 4.51 16.51 -14.26
N ASN A 51 5.08 17.69 -14.04
CA ASN A 51 5.55 18.08 -12.72
C ASN A 51 4.34 18.24 -11.78
N ILE A 52 4.27 17.44 -10.71
CA ILE A 52 3.22 17.59 -9.71
C ILE A 52 3.44 18.90 -8.95
N PHE A 53 2.52 19.85 -9.12
CA PHE A 53 2.43 21.03 -8.28
C PHE A 53 1.86 20.65 -6.92
N MET A 54 2.74 20.56 -5.92
CA MET A 54 2.36 20.42 -4.52
C MET A 54 1.98 21.79 -3.99
N PHE A 55 0.68 22.07 -3.89
CA PHE A 55 0.20 23.30 -3.23
C PHE A 55 0.28 23.12 -1.72
N ASN A 56 1.49 23.24 -1.15
CA ASN A 56 1.80 23.65 0.22
C ASN A 56 3.33 23.51 0.43
N LYS A 57 4.13 24.33 -0.26
CA LYS A 57 5.58 24.40 0.00
C LYS A 57 5.79 25.55 0.99
N ASN A 58 6.07 25.22 2.25
CA ASN A 58 6.89 26.10 3.07
C ASN A 58 8.34 25.97 2.61
#